data_AF-A0A2S2E3Z5-F1
#
_entry.id   AF-A0A2S2E3Z5-F1
#
_cell.length_a   1.000
_cell.length_b   1.000
_cell.length_c   1.000
_cell.angle_alpha   90.00
_cell.angle_beta   90.00
_cell.angle_gamma   90.00
#
_symmetry.space_group_name_H-M   'P 1'
#
loop_
_entity.id
_entity.type
_entity.pdbx_description
1 polymer ?
#
loop_
_entity_poly.entity_id
_entity_poly.type
_entity_poly.pdbx_seq_one_letter_code
_entity_poly.pdbx_strand_id
1 'polypeptide(L)'
;MKSEVKKKRPSLSCQPVSVKSVMYALLGLCLSACSLTPSSKQESRPVYQAFCLGSEAEARRLGNDIYRNGYSSRVSYWVYGDSSIEISSLALLWEGFDRHNFCDPSTYPIVIRFKKEQTGIATDQVYKWSKIVLENMLRERGVRI
;
A
#
# COMPACT_ATOMS: atom_id res chain seq x y z
N MET A 1 10.47 71.35 13.40
CA MET A 1 10.82 70.22 12.51
C MET A 1 9.52 69.49 12.17
N LYS A 2 9.05 69.66 10.92
CA LYS A 2 7.96 69.00 10.17
C LYS A 2 6.65 68.69 10.92
N SER A 3 5.62 69.53 10.78
CA SER A 3 4.56 69.55 9.72
C SER A 3 3.34 68.73 10.15
N GLU A 4 2.25 69.37 10.59
CA GLU A 4 1.13 69.97 9.83
C GLU A 4 -0.06 68.99 9.69
N VAL A 5 -1.18 69.25 10.39
CA VAL A 5 -2.43 69.92 9.92
C VAL A 5 -3.44 68.88 9.37
N LYS A 6 -4.52 68.55 10.09
CA LYS A 6 -5.83 69.23 10.20
C LYS A 6 -6.82 68.86 9.08
N LYS A 7 -8.00 68.43 9.53
CA LYS A 7 -9.36 68.83 9.08
C LYS A 7 -10.02 68.16 7.86
N LYS A 8 -11.23 67.66 8.17
CA LYS A 8 -12.55 67.84 7.52
C LYS A 8 -12.77 67.37 6.07
N ARG A 9 -13.78 66.47 5.95
CA ARG A 9 -14.88 66.32 4.95
C ARG A 9 -14.92 67.37 3.82
N PRO A 10 -15.41 67.07 2.58
CA PRO A 10 -16.65 66.30 2.37
C PRO A 10 -16.80 65.49 1.04
N SER A 11 -17.90 64.75 0.98
CA SER A 11 -18.78 64.42 -0.17
C SER A 11 -18.22 64.30 -1.60
N LEU A 12 -18.50 63.17 -2.25
CA LEU A 12 -19.13 62.98 -3.58
C LEU A 12 -19.02 61.46 -3.89
N SER A 13 -20.05 60.63 -3.79
CA SER A 13 -21.18 60.43 -4.70
C SER A 13 -20.81 60.20 -6.17
N CYS A 14 -20.97 58.94 -6.60
CA CYS A 14 -21.40 58.47 -7.93
C CYS A 14 -20.41 58.69 -9.10
N GLN A 15 -20.19 57.78 -10.05
CA GLN A 15 -20.77 56.48 -10.38
C GLN A 15 -19.88 55.82 -11.48
N PRO A 16 -20.23 54.65 -12.07
CA PRO A 16 -19.33 53.70 -12.71
C PRO A 16 -18.95 54.19 -14.12
N VAL A 17 -18.02 53.58 -14.87
CA VAL A 17 -18.12 52.26 -15.50
C VAL A 17 -16.78 51.93 -16.13
N SER A 18 -16.46 50.63 -16.12
CA SER A 18 -15.88 49.87 -17.25
C SER A 18 -14.46 50.31 -17.70
N VAL A 19 -13.57 49.48 -18.18
CA VAL A 19 -13.71 48.29 -18.99
C VAL A 19 -12.34 47.58 -18.87
N LYS A 20 -12.34 46.25 -18.74
CA LYS A 20 -11.25 45.34 -19.15
C LYS A 20 -9.94 45.35 -18.36
N SER A 21 -9.61 44.13 -17.91
CA SER A 21 -8.27 43.54 -18.07
C SER A 21 -7.19 44.12 -17.15
N VAL A 22 -6.56 43.42 -16.22
CA VAL A 22 -6.00 42.07 -16.30
C VAL A 22 -5.66 41.69 -14.86
N MET A 23 -6.55 41.11 -14.05
CA MET A 23 -6.10 40.50 -12.78
C MET A 23 -7.11 39.61 -12.04
N TYR A 24 -8.19 39.16 -12.67
CA TYR A 24 -9.14 38.24 -12.02
C TYR A 24 -9.58 37.10 -12.93
N ALA A 25 -8.63 36.52 -13.67
CA ALA A 25 -8.86 35.36 -14.55
C ALA A 25 -7.98 34.14 -14.19
N LEU A 26 -7.60 33.99 -12.92
CA LEU A 26 -6.78 32.85 -12.45
C LEU A 26 -7.43 32.01 -11.35
N LEU A 27 -8.70 32.27 -10.99
CA LEU A 27 -9.37 31.58 -9.87
C LEU A 27 -10.68 30.87 -10.26
N GLY A 28 -10.78 30.37 -11.51
CA GLY A 28 -12.03 29.78 -12.02
C GLY A 28 -11.84 28.65 -13.03
N LEU A 29 -10.86 27.76 -12.83
CA LEU A 29 -10.57 26.68 -13.78
C LEU A 29 -10.22 25.35 -13.06
N CYS A 30 -11.12 24.86 -12.21
CA CYS A 30 -10.96 23.56 -11.53
C CYS A 30 -12.19 22.65 -11.54
N LEU A 31 -13.21 22.91 -12.37
CA LEU A 31 -14.45 22.13 -12.35
C LEU A 31 -14.97 21.90 -13.77
N SER A 32 -14.43 20.92 -14.49
CA SER A 32 -15.13 20.29 -15.63
C SER A 32 -14.37 19.09 -16.20
N ALA A 33 -14.95 17.91 -16.00
CA ALA A 33 -14.99 16.76 -16.91
C ALA A 33 -13.67 16.04 -17.30
N CYS A 34 -13.44 14.90 -16.63
CA CYS A 34 -13.13 13.64 -17.30
C CYS A 34 -13.78 12.49 -16.51
N SER A 35 -15.06 12.25 -16.81
CA SER A 35 -15.74 11.00 -16.47
C SER A 35 -15.38 9.94 -17.50
N LEU A 36 -14.31 9.19 -17.26
CA LEU A 36 -14.02 7.92 -17.91
C LEU A 36 -13.61 6.95 -16.80
N THR A 37 -14.58 6.23 -16.26
CA THR A 37 -14.34 5.03 -15.47
C THR A 37 -14.48 3.82 -16.40
N PRO A 38 -13.37 3.21 -16.86
CA PRO A 38 -13.43 1.80 -17.22
C PRO A 38 -13.59 1.03 -15.92
N SER A 39 -14.80 0.49 -15.75
CA SER A 39 -15.09 -0.62 -14.86
C SER A 39 -14.17 -1.79 -15.22
N SER A 40 -13.00 -1.87 -14.60
CA SER A 40 -12.41 -3.17 -14.30
C SER A 40 -12.60 -3.39 -12.81
N LYS A 41 -13.60 -4.22 -12.49
CA LYS A 41 -13.55 -5.04 -11.29
C LYS A 41 -12.34 -5.96 -11.44
N GLN A 42 -11.13 -5.42 -11.28
CA GLN A 42 -10.04 -6.24 -10.82
C GLN A 42 -10.35 -6.46 -9.35
N GLU A 43 -11.01 -7.59 -9.05
CA GLU A 43 -11.06 -8.12 -7.71
C GLU A 43 -9.59 -8.34 -7.33
N SER A 44 -9.00 -7.30 -6.75
CA SER A 44 -7.62 -7.23 -6.33
C SER A 44 -7.49 -8.18 -5.16
N ARG A 45 -7.38 -9.48 -5.48
CA ARG A 45 -6.88 -10.44 -4.51
C ARG A 45 -5.53 -9.86 -4.07
N PRO A 46 -5.39 -9.54 -2.79
CA PRO A 46 -4.17 -8.96 -2.29
C PRO A 46 -3.10 -10.04 -2.38
N VAL A 47 -2.38 -10.13 -3.50
CA VAL A 47 -1.16 -10.91 -3.52
C VAL A 47 -0.04 -9.98 -3.15
N TYR A 48 0.29 -9.99 -1.88
CA TYR A 48 1.29 -9.12 -1.30
C TYR A 48 2.66 -9.80 -1.30
N GLN A 49 3.58 -9.12 -1.97
CA GLN A 49 5.05 -9.18 -1.93
C GLN A 49 5.66 -10.58 -1.90
N ALA A 50 6.01 -11.06 -3.09
CA ALA A 50 6.87 -12.21 -3.22
C ALA A 50 8.33 -11.88 -2.94
N PHE A 51 9.04 -12.84 -2.37
CA PHE A 51 10.49 -12.81 -2.29
C PHE A 51 11.08 -13.62 -3.44
N CYS A 52 11.75 -12.95 -4.38
CA CYS A 52 12.21 -13.55 -5.64
C CYS A 52 13.65 -14.07 -5.53
N LEU A 53 13.87 -15.31 -5.95
CA LEU A 53 15.15 -16.03 -5.89
C LEU A 53 15.63 -16.43 -7.28
N GLY A 54 16.92 -16.78 -7.41
CA GLY A 54 17.54 -17.06 -8.70
C GLY A 54 17.13 -18.39 -9.32
N SER A 55 16.57 -19.31 -8.52
CA SER A 55 16.12 -20.62 -9.01
C SER A 55 14.95 -21.19 -8.22
N GLU A 56 14.19 -22.09 -8.84
CA GLU A 56 13.10 -22.83 -8.17
C GLU A 56 13.63 -23.67 -7.01
N ALA A 57 14.78 -24.32 -7.19
CA ALA A 57 15.41 -25.15 -6.16
C ALA A 57 15.77 -24.31 -4.92
N GLU A 58 16.25 -23.09 -5.14
CA GLU A 58 16.54 -22.15 -4.06
C GLU A 58 15.27 -21.68 -3.35
N ALA A 59 14.22 -21.32 -4.09
CA ALA A 59 12.91 -20.96 -3.54
C ALA A 59 12.29 -22.09 -2.73
N ARG A 60 12.32 -23.32 -3.25
CA ARG A 60 11.85 -24.52 -2.56
C ARG A 60 12.65 -24.77 -1.29
N ARG A 61 13.99 -24.70 -1.35
CA ARG A 61 14.85 -24.93 -0.18
C ARG A 61 14.59 -23.91 0.91
N LEU A 62 14.62 -22.62 0.56
CA LEU A 62 14.45 -21.53 1.52
C LEU A 62 13.02 -21.46 2.06
N GLY A 63 12.01 -21.62 1.21
CA GLY A 63 10.60 -21.66 1.60
C GLY A 63 10.30 -22.81 2.56
N ASN A 64 10.78 -24.03 2.26
CA ASN A 64 10.63 -25.17 3.16
C ASN A 64 11.33 -24.95 4.49
N ASP A 65 12.56 -24.42 4.46
CA ASP A 65 13.32 -24.15 5.68
C ASP A 65 12.58 -23.13 6.55
N ILE A 66 12.11 -22.01 6.00
CA ILE A 66 11.31 -21.02 6.73
C ILE A 66 10.04 -21.63 7.30
N TYR A 67 9.28 -22.37 6.48
CA TYR A 67 8.02 -22.97 6.92
C TYR A 67 8.24 -23.97 8.07
N ARG A 68 9.21 -24.87 7.93
CA ARG A 68 9.54 -25.89 8.96
C ARG A 68 10.10 -25.29 10.24
N ASN A 69 10.74 -24.13 10.17
CA ASN A 69 11.27 -23.42 11.33
C ASN A 69 10.22 -22.50 12.02
N GLY A 70 8.93 -22.86 11.92
CA GLY A 70 7.87 -22.27 12.71
C GLY A 70 7.31 -20.96 12.15
N TYR A 71 7.31 -20.79 10.82
CA TYR A 71 6.69 -19.62 10.19
C TYR A 71 5.26 -19.38 10.70
N SER A 72 4.39 -20.39 10.57
CA SER A 72 2.98 -20.25 10.92
C SER A 72 2.76 -19.98 12.42
N SER A 73 3.54 -20.62 13.30
CA SER A 73 3.42 -20.42 14.75
C SER A 73 3.90 -19.03 15.18
N ARG A 74 4.97 -18.51 14.56
CA ARG A 74 5.42 -17.13 14.77
C ARG A 74 4.39 -16.10 14.29
N VAL A 75 3.76 -16.33 13.13
CA VAL A 75 2.66 -15.46 12.67
C VAL A 75 1.48 -15.53 13.64
N SER A 76 1.09 -16.72 14.08
CA SER A 76 0.00 -16.88 15.04
C SER A 76 0.24 -16.10 16.33
N TYR A 77 1.45 -16.17 16.89
CA TYR A 77 1.80 -15.40 18.08
C TYR A 77 1.53 -13.90 17.91
N TRP A 78 1.83 -13.32 16.76
CA TRP A 78 1.58 -11.91 16.50
C TRP A 78 0.11 -11.57 16.20
N VAL A 79 -0.66 -12.53 15.67
CA VAL A 79 -2.07 -12.34 15.35
C VAL A 79 -2.96 -12.52 16.59
N TYR A 80 -2.69 -13.54 17.40
CA TYR A 80 -3.52 -13.97 18.53
C TYR A 80 -2.88 -13.78 19.90
N GLY A 81 -1.58 -13.52 19.99
CA GLY A 81 -0.83 -13.58 21.25
C GLY A 81 -0.47 -15.00 21.68
N ASP A 82 -0.75 -16.01 20.85
CA ASP A 82 -0.55 -17.42 21.16
C ASP A 82 -0.03 -18.18 19.93
N SER A 83 1.13 -18.84 20.07
CA SER A 83 1.77 -19.60 19.00
C SER A 83 1.17 -21.00 18.79
N SER A 84 0.34 -21.48 19.72
CA SER A 84 -0.31 -22.79 19.66
C SER A 84 -1.61 -22.77 18.84
N ILE A 85 -2.19 -21.60 18.61
CA ILE A 85 -3.36 -21.43 17.75
C ILE A 85 -2.92 -21.53 16.29
N GLU A 86 -3.62 -22.33 15.49
CA GLU A 86 -3.30 -22.45 14.07
C GLU A 86 -4.10 -21.45 13.24
N ILE A 87 -3.44 -20.76 12.31
CA ILE A 87 -4.10 -20.05 11.21
C ILE A 87 -4.17 -21.03 10.02
N SER A 88 -5.18 -21.90 10.03
CA SER A 88 -5.30 -23.07 9.12
C SER A 88 -5.20 -22.73 7.62
N SER A 89 -5.57 -21.51 7.24
CA SER A 89 -5.57 -21.07 5.84
C SER A 89 -4.35 -20.24 5.44
N LEU A 90 -3.35 -20.09 6.33
CA LEU A 90 -2.09 -19.43 6.07
C LEU A 90 -1.03 -20.43 5.57
N ALA A 91 -0.41 -20.13 4.45
CA ALA A 91 0.64 -20.96 3.85
C ALA A 91 1.74 -20.11 3.20
N LEU A 92 2.92 -20.72 3.03
CA LEU A 92 3.96 -20.26 2.12
C LEU A 92 3.97 -21.14 0.88
N LEU A 93 4.03 -20.54 -0.30
CA LEU A 93 4.10 -21.23 -1.57
C LEU A 93 5.35 -20.82 -2.34
N TRP A 94 5.95 -21.76 -3.06
CA TRP A 94 7.10 -21.52 -3.96
C TRP A 94 6.93 -22.22 -5.31
N GLU A 95 5.84 -22.99 -5.49
CA GLU A 95 5.50 -23.72 -6.71
C GLU A 95 3.98 -23.92 -6.83
N GLY A 96 3.52 -24.41 -7.99
CA GLY A 96 2.11 -24.73 -8.22
C GLY A 96 1.22 -23.52 -8.54
N PHE A 97 1.83 -22.40 -8.93
CA PHE A 97 1.14 -21.18 -9.38
C PHE A 97 1.95 -20.50 -10.50
N ASP A 98 1.31 -19.61 -11.24
CA ASP A 98 2.01 -18.81 -12.25
C ASP A 98 2.88 -17.75 -11.59
N ARG A 99 4.20 -18.00 -11.62
CA ARG A 99 5.24 -17.16 -11.02
C ARG A 99 5.37 -15.78 -11.65
N HIS A 100 4.95 -15.60 -12.90
CA HIS A 100 5.07 -14.33 -13.62
C HIS A 100 4.16 -13.24 -13.06
N ASN A 101 3.18 -13.61 -12.23
CA ASN A 101 2.34 -12.67 -11.50
C ASN A 101 3.06 -12.03 -10.30
N PHE A 102 4.25 -12.51 -9.94
CA PHE A 102 4.92 -12.16 -8.69
C PHE A 102 6.37 -11.70 -8.84
N CYS A 103 7.09 -12.27 -9.79
CA CYS A 103 8.49 -11.99 -10.02
C CYS A 103 8.81 -11.93 -11.52
N ASP A 104 9.96 -11.36 -11.84
CA ASP A 104 10.48 -11.36 -13.21
C ASP A 104 10.63 -12.80 -13.76
N PRO A 105 10.48 -13.01 -15.08
CA PRO A 105 10.51 -14.35 -15.68
C PRO A 105 11.74 -15.20 -15.39
N SER A 106 12.87 -14.59 -15.05
CA SER A 106 14.13 -15.27 -14.70
C SER A 106 14.24 -15.67 -13.23
N THR A 107 13.25 -15.33 -12.39
CA THR A 107 13.30 -15.53 -10.93
C THR A 107 12.12 -16.34 -10.41
N TYR A 108 12.20 -16.73 -9.14
CA TYR A 108 11.29 -17.69 -8.51
C TYR A 108 10.81 -17.17 -7.14
N PRO A 109 9.49 -16.96 -6.97
CA PRO A 109 8.92 -16.37 -5.76
C PRO A 109 8.78 -17.36 -4.60
N ILE A 110 8.92 -16.86 -3.37
CA ILE A 110 8.22 -17.34 -2.18
C ILE A 110 7.04 -16.40 -1.92
N VAL A 111 5.83 -16.93 -1.85
CA VAL A 111 4.56 -16.19 -1.75
C VAL A 111 3.83 -16.54 -0.46
N ILE A 112 3.28 -15.53 0.20
CA ILE A 112 2.35 -15.69 1.32
C ILE A 112 0.95 -15.90 0.75
N ARG A 113 0.31 -17.00 1.13
CA ARG A 113 -1.10 -17.28 0.79
C ARG A 113 -1.92 -17.31 2.06
N PHE A 114 -2.98 -16.52 2.10
CA PHE A 114 -3.98 -16.60 3.15
C PHE A 114 -5.39 -16.53 2.55
N LYS A 115 -6.24 -17.50 2.91
CA LYS A 115 -7.65 -17.51 2.53
C LYS A 115 -8.49 -17.19 3.76
N LYS A 116 -9.26 -16.10 3.73
CA LYS A 116 -10.18 -15.80 4.83
C LYS A 116 -11.31 -16.83 4.83
N GLU A 117 -11.33 -17.74 5.79
CA GLU A 117 -12.37 -18.78 5.92
C GLU A 117 -13.29 -18.48 7.11
N GLN A 118 -14.25 -17.57 6.96
CA GLN A 118 -15.24 -17.18 8.00
C GLN A 118 -14.67 -16.79 9.40
N THR A 119 -13.35 -16.81 9.57
CA THR A 119 -12.66 -16.44 10.78
C THR A 119 -12.85 -14.94 11.01
N GLY A 120 -13.23 -14.55 12.23
CA GLY A 120 -13.35 -13.14 12.64
C GLY A 120 -12.04 -12.34 12.58
N ILE A 121 -10.94 -12.97 12.17
CA ILE A 121 -9.62 -12.36 12.01
C ILE A 121 -9.63 -11.37 10.85
N ALA A 122 -9.00 -10.22 11.06
CA ALA A 122 -8.79 -9.22 10.03
C ALA A 122 -7.70 -9.69 9.05
N THR A 123 -8.04 -9.79 7.75
CA THR A 123 -7.15 -10.31 6.70
C THR A 123 -5.86 -9.50 6.58
N ASP A 124 -5.97 -8.19 6.70
CA ASP A 124 -4.85 -7.24 6.71
C ASP A 124 -3.89 -7.48 7.86
N GLN A 125 -4.39 -7.81 9.06
CA GLN A 125 -3.55 -8.16 10.21
C GLN A 125 -2.75 -9.43 9.95
N VAL A 126 -3.38 -10.48 9.41
CA VAL A 126 -2.68 -11.73 9.07
C VAL A 126 -1.59 -11.46 8.05
N TYR A 127 -1.89 -10.76 6.95
CA TYR A 127 -0.89 -10.46 5.92
C TYR A 127 0.26 -9.58 6.44
N LYS A 128 -0.05 -8.55 7.23
CA LYS A 128 0.96 -7.66 7.82
C LYS A 128 1.98 -8.46 8.63
N TRP A 129 1.49 -9.30 9.55
CA TRP A 129 2.38 -10.10 10.39
C TRP A 129 3.06 -11.22 9.62
N SER A 130 2.37 -11.84 8.66
CA SER A 130 2.93 -12.83 7.75
C SER A 130 4.16 -12.29 7.00
N LYS A 131 4.08 -11.05 6.52
CA LYS A 131 5.19 -10.37 5.84
C LYS A 131 6.35 -10.08 6.80
N ILE A 132 6.07 -9.46 7.94
CA ILE A 132 7.10 -9.11 8.93
C ILE A 132 7.85 -10.36 9.40
N VAL A 133 7.13 -11.44 9.69
CA VAL A 133 7.73 -12.71 10.11
C VAL A 133 8.58 -13.31 8.99
N LEU A 134 8.08 -13.30 7.75
CA LEU A 134 8.85 -13.80 6.60
C LEU A 134 10.16 -13.03 6.43
N GLU A 135 10.09 -11.69 6.43
CA GLU A 135 11.27 -10.82 6.32
C GLU A 135 12.28 -11.05 7.45
N ASN A 136 11.80 -11.16 8.69
CA ASN A 136 12.67 -11.42 9.84
C ASN A 136 13.34 -12.79 9.72
N MET A 137 12.59 -13.82 9.35
CA MET A 137 13.14 -15.17 9.15
C MET A 137 14.14 -15.23 8.00
N LEU A 138 13.95 -14.42 6.94
CA LEU A 138 14.93 -14.25 5.87
C LEU A 138 16.21 -13.58 6.38
N ARG A 139 16.10 -12.49 7.15
CA ARG A 139 17.27 -11.81 7.75
C ARG A 139 18.04 -12.70 8.73
N GLU A 140 17.35 -13.50 9.54
CA GLU A 140 17.95 -14.51 10.43
C GLU A 140 18.86 -15.49 9.66
N ARG A 141 18.58 -15.72 8.37
CA ARG A 141 19.34 -16.59 7.47
C ARG A 141 20.40 -15.86 6.66
N GLY A 142 20.65 -14.59 6.97
CA GLY A 142 21.60 -13.74 6.23
C GLY A 142 21.12 -13.32 4.85
N VAL A 143 19.84 -13.52 4.53
CA VAL A 143 19.26 -13.07 3.26
C VAL A 143 19.07 -11.55 3.33
N ARG A 144 19.66 -10.85 2.38
CA ARG A 144 19.47 -9.40 2.24
C ARG A 144 18.17 -9.14 1.48
N ILE A 145 17.28 -8.37 2.11
CA ILE A 145 15.98 -7.92 1.59
C ILE A 145 15.97 -6.41 1.45
#